data_AF-A0A9P9D3L5-F1
#
_entry.id   AF-A0A9P9D3L5-F1
#
_cell.length_a   1.000
_cell.length_b   1.000
_cell.length_c   1.000
_cell.angle_alpha   90.00
_cell.angle_beta   90.00
_cell.angle_gamma   90.00
#
_symmetry.space_group_name_H-M   'P 1'
#
loop_
_entity.id
_entity.type
_entity.pdbx_description
1 polymer ?
#
loop_
_entity_poly.entity_id
_entity_poly.type
_entity_poly.pdbx_seq_one_letter_code
_entity_poly.pdbx_strand_id
1 'polypeptide(L)'
;MSSKKVASLFRMMLLPMLLHAMHSAALLADENRLLRSGNLRQKQEKEQRREYISDGGTLSVAEGTARIKRRREEEERDKRRREEEEERVKRRREEERVKRQIEEGQELSALRQRAPPRCSKCRSFEHTARTCHG
;
A
#
# COMPACT_ATOMS: atom_id res chain seq x y z
N MET A 1 50.78 25.27 12.14
CA MET A 1 49.86 24.39 11.38
C MET A 1 49.16 25.23 10.31
N SER A 2 49.16 24.81 9.05
CA SER A 2 48.54 25.61 7.96
C SER A 2 47.03 25.77 8.19
N SER A 3 46.48 26.97 7.97
CA SER A 3 45.06 27.30 8.12
C SER A 3 44.13 26.33 7.36
N LYS A 4 44.63 25.72 6.27
CA LYS A 4 43.93 24.69 5.50
C LYS A 4 43.68 23.39 6.30
N LYS A 5 44.60 23.00 7.20
CA LYS A 5 44.44 21.83 8.08
C LYS A 5 43.39 22.09 9.17
N VAL A 6 43.35 23.30 9.70
CA VAL A 6 42.36 23.71 10.72
C VAL A 6 40.96 23.77 10.11
N ALA A 7 40.82 24.35 8.92
CA ALA A 7 39.54 24.38 8.19
C ALA A 7 39.05 22.97 7.79
N SER A 8 39.97 22.07 7.41
CA SER A 8 39.64 20.67 7.11
C SER A 8 39.11 19.93 8.34
N LEU A 9 39.79 20.05 9.49
CA LEU A 9 39.35 19.45 10.75
C LEU A 9 37.99 20.00 11.22
N PHE A 10 37.78 21.31 11.10
CA PHE A 10 36.51 21.96 11.43
C PHE A 10 35.37 21.46 10.53
N ARG A 11 35.63 21.30 9.22
CA ARG A 11 34.67 20.74 8.26
C ARG A 11 34.39 19.26 8.49
N MET A 12 35.38 18.47 8.93
CA MET A 12 35.18 17.06 9.24
C MET A 12 34.43 16.82 10.55
N MET A 13 34.54 17.72 11.54
CA MET A 13 33.90 17.52 12.85
C MET A 13 32.61 18.32 13.05
N LEU A 14 32.56 19.61 12.71
CA LEU A 14 31.38 20.43 12.99
C LEU A 14 30.28 20.33 11.94
N LEU A 15 30.63 20.17 10.67
CA LEU A 15 29.65 20.08 9.60
C LEU A 15 28.67 18.89 9.78
N PRO A 16 29.13 17.65 10.05
CA PRO A 16 28.23 16.53 10.29
C PRO A 16 27.43 16.67 11.59
N MET A 17 28.02 17.24 12.66
CA MET A 17 27.27 17.50 13.90
C MET A 17 26.14 18.52 13.69
N LEU A 18 26.40 19.60 12.96
CA LEU A 18 25.39 20.62 12.67
C LEU A 18 24.28 20.06 11.79
N LEU A 19 24.63 19.22 10.80
CA LEU A 19 23.65 18.54 9.94
C LEU A 19 22.76 17.58 10.74
N HIS A 20 23.35 16.77 11.64
CA HIS A 20 22.58 15.87 12.49
C HIS A 20 21.67 16.63 13.46
N ALA A 21 22.15 17.75 14.02
CA ALA A 21 21.36 18.61 14.90
C ALA A 21 20.20 19.30 14.16
N MET A 22 20.43 19.78 12.94
CA MET A 22 19.37 20.36 12.11
C MET A 22 18.33 19.32 11.69
N HIS A 23 18.79 18.11 11.33
CA HIS A 23 17.90 17.02 10.97
C HIS A 23 17.05 16.54 12.15
N SER A 24 17.65 16.37 13.33
CA SER A 24 16.91 16.00 14.54
C SER A 24 15.96 17.09 14.99
N ALA A 25 16.35 18.37 14.89
CA ALA A 25 15.46 19.50 15.18
C ALA A 25 14.23 19.53 14.26
N ALA A 26 14.39 19.20 12.97
CA ALA A 26 13.27 19.10 12.04
C ALA A 26 12.30 17.97 12.42
N LEU A 27 12.82 16.78 12.73
CA LEU A 27 12.01 15.64 13.19
C LEU A 27 11.24 15.97 14.48
N LEU A 28 11.92 16.58 15.46
CA LEU A 28 11.30 16.99 16.72
C LEU A 28 10.25 18.11 16.53
N ALA A 29 10.42 18.98 15.54
CA ALA A 29 9.44 20.01 15.21
C ALA A 29 8.16 19.40 14.62
N ASP A 30 8.29 18.43 13.71
CA ASP A 30 7.16 17.69 13.14
C ASP A 30 6.41 16.89 14.22
N GLU A 31 7.14 16.17 15.07
CA GLU A 31 6.55 15.44 16.20
C GLU A 31 5.84 16.38 17.18
N ASN A 32 6.44 17.53 17.51
CA ASN A 32 5.78 18.56 18.33
C ASN A 32 4.50 19.08 17.70
N ARG A 33 4.48 19.29 16.38
CA ARG A 33 3.29 19.76 15.66
C ARG A 33 2.15 18.75 15.76
N LEU A 34 2.46 17.47 15.58
CA LEU A 34 1.51 16.37 15.74
C LEU A 34 0.99 16.31 17.19
N LEU A 35 1.88 16.33 18.18
CA LEU A 35 1.52 16.30 19.60
C LEU A 35 0.65 17.50 20.00
N ARG A 36 0.97 18.72 19.55
CA ARG A 36 0.15 19.91 19.81
C ARG A 36 -1.24 19.80 19.17
N SER A 37 -1.32 19.29 17.94
CA SER A 37 -2.61 19.08 17.28
C SER A 37 -3.46 18.01 17.98
N GLY A 38 -2.85 16.92 18.45
CA GLY A 38 -3.51 15.88 19.23
C GLY A 38 -3.98 16.39 20.59
N ASN A 39 -3.15 17.16 21.29
CA ASN A 39 -3.49 17.76 22.58
C ASN A 39 -4.64 18.77 22.45
N LEU A 40 -4.68 19.57 21.38
CA LEU A 40 -5.79 20.49 21.13
C LEU A 40 -7.12 19.72 20.99
N ARG A 41 -7.14 18.65 20.17
CA ARG A 41 -8.32 17.82 19.97
C ARG A 41 -8.79 17.16 21.27
N GLN A 42 -7.85 16.61 22.04
CA GLN A 42 -8.17 15.98 23.31
C GLN A 42 -8.68 17.00 24.35
N LYS A 43 -8.15 18.22 24.35
CA LYS A 43 -8.63 19.30 25.21
C LYS A 43 -10.05 19.71 24.83
N GLN A 44 -10.33 19.90 23.54
CA GLN A 44 -11.66 20.21 23.04
C GLN A 44 -12.68 19.13 23.40
N GLU A 45 -12.32 17.84 23.25
CA GLU A 45 -13.21 16.74 23.62
C GLU A 45 -13.48 16.71 25.13
N LYS A 46 -12.46 16.98 25.96
CA LYS A 46 -12.63 17.09 27.42
C LYS A 46 -13.50 18.28 27.81
N GLU A 47 -13.38 19.42 27.14
CA GLU A 47 -14.23 20.60 27.36
C GLU A 47 -15.68 20.30 26.95
N GLN A 48 -15.93 19.73 25.78
CA GLN A 48 -17.27 19.31 25.34
C GLN A 48 -17.91 18.30 26.29
N ARG A 49 -17.12 17.34 26.81
CA ARG A 49 -17.60 16.41 27.84
C ARG A 49 -17.93 17.10 29.15
N ARG A 50 -17.12 18.07 29.59
CA ARG A 50 -17.37 18.84 30.81
C ARG A 50 -18.61 19.72 30.69
N GLU A 51 -18.78 20.39 29.56
CA GLU A 51 -19.98 21.17 29.22
C GLU A 51 -21.22 20.26 29.26
N TYR A 52 -21.18 19.12 28.58
CA TYR A 52 -22.27 18.14 28.60
C TYR A 52 -22.62 17.63 30.01
N ILE A 53 -21.63 17.46 30.89
CA ILE A 53 -21.86 17.04 32.29
C ILE A 53 -22.37 18.22 33.13
N SER A 54 -21.87 19.43 32.90
CA SER A 54 -22.28 20.65 33.60
C SER A 54 -23.75 20.98 33.36
N ASP A 55 -24.24 20.75 32.14
CA ASP A 55 -25.66 20.91 31.77
C ASP A 55 -26.54 19.73 32.25
N GLY A 56 -26.01 18.87 33.12
CA GLY A 56 -26.74 17.74 33.71
C GLY A 56 -26.85 16.51 32.81
N GLY A 57 -26.17 16.46 31.66
CA GLY A 57 -26.13 15.28 30.77
C GLY A 57 -27.48 14.93 30.12
N THR A 58 -28.52 15.73 30.30
CA THR A 58 -29.84 15.49 29.73
C THR A 58 -29.84 15.87 28.24
N LEU A 59 -29.69 14.86 27.36
CA LEU A 59 -29.91 15.05 25.93
C LEU A 59 -31.40 15.28 25.67
N SER A 60 -31.72 16.26 24.83
CA SER A 60 -33.06 16.35 24.26
C SER A 60 -33.35 15.08 23.44
N VAL A 61 -34.62 14.66 23.40
CA VAL A 61 -35.06 13.52 22.58
C VAL A 61 -34.65 13.70 21.10
N ALA A 62 -34.70 14.94 20.60
CA ALA A 62 -34.25 15.28 19.24
C ALA A 62 -32.74 15.06 19.04
N GLU A 63 -31.92 15.39 20.04
CA GLU A 63 -30.48 15.18 19.98
C GLU A 63 -30.11 13.70 20.12
N GLY A 64 -30.80 12.98 21.01
CA GLY A 64 -30.64 11.54 21.19
C GLY A 64 -30.97 10.78 19.90
N THR A 65 -32.10 11.09 19.26
CA THR A 65 -32.49 10.48 17.98
C THR A 65 -31.53 10.83 16.85
N ALA A 66 -31.04 12.08 16.77
CA ALA A 66 -30.03 12.48 15.79
C ALA A 66 -28.68 11.76 15.98
N ARG A 67 -28.27 11.48 17.23
CA ARG A 67 -27.06 10.69 17.52
C ARG A 67 -27.22 9.24 17.11
N ILE A 68 -28.36 8.63 17.42
CA ILE A 68 -28.67 7.24 17.03
C ILE A 68 -28.69 7.12 15.50
N LYS A 69 -29.30 8.08 14.81
CA LYS A 69 -29.35 8.09 13.34
C LYS A 69 -27.94 8.18 12.72
N ARG A 70 -27.12 9.13 13.19
CA ARG A 70 -25.73 9.26 12.73
C ARG A 70 -24.92 7.98 12.95
N ARG A 71 -25.05 7.37 14.13
CA ARG A 71 -24.38 6.12 14.45
C ARG A 71 -24.77 4.99 13.50
N ARG A 72 -26.07 4.82 13.22
CA ARG A 72 -26.55 3.80 12.27
C ARG A 72 -26.06 4.05 10.85
N GLU A 73 -26.04 5.30 10.40
CA GLU A 73 -25.51 5.66 9.09
C GLU A 73 -24.02 5.38 8.96
N GLU A 74 -23.25 5.64 10.02
CA GLU A 74 -21.81 5.33 10.09
C GLU A 74 -21.57 3.82 10.06
N GLU A 75 -22.30 3.04 10.87
CA GLU A 75 -22.24 1.58 10.89
C GLU A 75 -22.58 0.96 9.52
N GLU A 76 -23.59 1.51 8.83
CA GLU A 76 -23.95 1.08 7.47
C GLU A 76 -22.88 1.44 6.42
N ARG A 77 -22.23 2.60 6.54
CA ARG A 77 -21.11 2.97 5.66
C ARG A 77 -19.93 2.04 5.85
N ASP A 78 -19.59 1.72 7.11
CA ASP A 78 -18.50 0.79 7.42
C ASP A 78 -18.80 -0.62 6.91
N LYS A 79 -20.05 -1.07 7.04
CA LYS A 79 -20.49 -2.35 6.49
C LYS A 79 -20.30 -2.41 4.97
N ARG A 80 -20.76 -1.39 4.22
CA ARG A 80 -20.56 -1.30 2.76
C ARG A 80 -19.09 -1.32 2.38
N ARG A 81 -18.26 -0.56 3.11
CA ARG A 81 -16.81 -0.53 2.87
C ARG A 81 -16.17 -1.90 3.02
N ARG A 82 -16.59 -2.69 4.02
CA ARG A 82 -16.10 -4.07 4.23
C ARG A 82 -16.56 -4.99 3.11
N GLU A 83 -17.83 -4.93 2.73
CA GLU A 83 -18.40 -5.74 1.64
C GLU A 83 -17.70 -5.44 0.30
N GLU A 84 -17.46 -4.17 -0.02
CA GLU A 84 -16.71 -3.75 -1.20
C GLU A 84 -15.26 -4.28 -1.18
N GLU A 85 -14.59 -4.22 -0.02
CA GLU A 85 -13.23 -4.73 0.15
C GLU A 85 -13.17 -6.25 -0.04
N GLU A 86 -14.11 -6.98 0.55
CA GLU A 86 -14.25 -8.43 0.37
C GLU A 86 -14.52 -8.81 -1.10
N GLU A 87 -15.40 -8.08 -1.79
CA GLU A 87 -15.68 -8.29 -3.20
C GLU A 87 -14.44 -8.03 -4.07
N ARG A 88 -13.67 -6.98 -3.77
CA ARG A 88 -12.40 -6.69 -4.45
C ARG A 88 -11.39 -7.82 -4.26
N VAL A 89 -11.27 -8.35 -3.05
CA VAL A 89 -10.38 -9.49 -2.76
C VAL A 89 -10.84 -10.73 -3.51
N LYS A 90 -12.15 -10.99 -3.56
CA LYS A 90 -12.71 -12.14 -4.29
C LYS A 90 -12.43 -12.04 -5.80
N ARG A 91 -12.66 -10.88 -6.41
CA ARG A 91 -12.33 -10.60 -7.82
C ARG A 91 -10.85 -10.85 -8.11
N ARG A 92 -9.95 -10.31 -7.28
CA ARG A 92 -8.52 -10.53 -7.43
C ARG A 92 -8.14 -12.02 -7.37
N ARG A 93 -8.71 -12.78 -6.44
CA ARG A 93 -8.47 -14.23 -6.34
C ARG A 93 -8.98 -14.99 -7.56
N GLU A 94 -10.12 -14.59 -8.10
CA GLU A 94 -10.69 -15.19 -9.31
C GLU A 94 -9.84 -14.89 -10.55
N GLU A 95 -9.41 -13.64 -10.73
CA GLU A 95 -8.45 -13.24 -11.77
C GLU A 95 -7.14 -14.04 -11.68
N GLU A 96 -6.57 -14.21 -10.48
CA GLU A 96 -5.37 -15.03 -10.27
C GLU A 96 -5.61 -16.52 -10.57
N ARG A 97 -6.83 -17.04 -10.39
CA ARG A 97 -7.17 -18.42 -10.78
C ARG A 97 -7.27 -18.56 -12.30
N VAL A 98 -7.94 -17.63 -12.97
CA VAL A 98 -8.05 -17.60 -14.43
C VAL A 98 -6.67 -17.47 -15.07
N LYS A 99 -5.82 -16.59 -14.55
CA LYS A 99 -4.45 -16.42 -15.05
C LYS A 99 -3.64 -17.72 -14.97
N ARG A 100 -3.70 -18.42 -13.84
CA ARG A 100 -3.05 -19.73 -13.67
C ARG A 100 -3.56 -20.77 -14.67
N GLN A 101 -4.87 -20.85 -14.89
CA GLN A 101 -5.43 -21.78 -15.88
C GLN A 101 -4.97 -21.48 -17.31
N ILE A 102 -4.85 -20.19 -17.67
CA ILE A 102 -4.34 -19.79 -18.99
C ILE A 102 -2.86 -20.17 -19.13
N GLU A 103 -2.03 -19.87 -18.12
CA GLU A 103 -0.60 -20.21 -18.11
C GLU A 103 -0.38 -21.73 -18.19
N GLU A 104 -1.11 -22.52 -17.40
CA GLU A 104 -1.06 -24.00 -17.44
C GLU A 104 -1.51 -24.54 -18.80
N GLY A 105 -2.58 -23.96 -19.39
CA GLY A 105 -3.04 -24.31 -20.73
C GLY A 105 -2.01 -23.98 -21.82
N GLN A 106 -1.32 -22.85 -21.68
CA GLN A 106 -0.24 -22.45 -22.59
C GLN A 106 0.98 -23.37 -22.46
N GLU A 107 1.42 -23.70 -21.23
CA GLU A 107 2.51 -24.67 -21.02
C GLU A 107 2.18 -26.05 -21.59
N LEU A 108 0.97 -26.56 -21.35
CA LEU A 108 0.51 -27.83 -21.92
C LEU A 108 0.47 -27.80 -23.46
N SER A 109 0.11 -26.66 -24.04
CA SER A 109 0.13 -26.47 -25.50
C SER A 109 1.56 -26.41 -26.06
N ALA A 110 2.51 -25.79 -25.33
CA ALA A 110 3.91 -25.71 -25.70
C ALA A 110 4.60 -27.09 -25.62
N LEU A 111 4.28 -27.89 -24.61
CA LEU A 111 4.77 -29.28 -24.48
C LEU A 111 4.22 -30.22 -25.57
N ARG A 112 3.07 -29.88 -26.18
CA ARG A 112 2.45 -30.66 -27.26
C ARG A 112 2.94 -30.31 -28.66
N GLN A 113 3.95 -29.47 -28.81
CA GLN A 113 4.54 -29.19 -30.13
C GLN A 113 5.09 -30.48 -30.75
N ARG A 114 4.57 -30.86 -31.91
CA ARG A 114 5.08 -32.01 -32.67
C ARG A 114 6.52 -31.72 -33.08
N ALA A 115 7.39 -32.73 -32.93
CA ALA A 115 8.75 -32.64 -33.43
C ALA A 115 8.75 -32.20 -34.91
N PRO A 116 9.68 -31.31 -35.32
CA PRO A 116 9.78 -30.87 -36.71
C PRO A 116 9.89 -32.09 -37.64
N PRO A 117 9.14 -32.13 -38.75
CA PRO A 117 9.15 -33.28 -39.64
C PRO A 117 10.55 -33.45 -40.25
N ARG A 118 11.07 -34.68 -40.21
CA ARG A 118 12.33 -35.03 -40.87
C ARG A 118 12.04 -35.89 -42.10
N CYS A 119 12.81 -35.70 -43.16
CA CYS A 119 12.83 -36.59 -44.30
C CYS A 119 13.22 -38.01 -43.84
N SER A 120 12.34 -39.00 -44.04
CA SER A 120 12.65 -40.38 -43.63
C SER A 120 13.74 -41.04 -44.49
N LYS A 121 14.09 -40.46 -45.65
CA LYS A 121 15.15 -40.97 -46.55
C LYS A 121 16.55 -40.46 -46.16
N CYS A 122 16.75 -39.15 -46.09
CA CYS A 122 18.07 -38.54 -45.84
C CYS A 122 18.19 -37.87 -44.45
N ARG A 123 17.15 -37.93 -43.61
CA ARG A 123 17.07 -37.35 -42.26
C ARG A 123 17.20 -35.82 -42.17
N SER A 124 17.22 -35.12 -43.31
CA SER A 124 17.15 -33.65 -43.37
C SER A 124 15.84 -33.12 -42.78
N PHE A 125 15.90 -31.92 -42.19
CA PHE A 125 14.73 -31.18 -41.71
C PHE A 125 14.11 -30.26 -42.77
N GLU A 126 14.79 -30.05 -43.89
CA GLU A 126 14.41 -29.03 -44.87
C GLU A 126 13.30 -29.50 -45.80
N HIS A 127 13.14 -30.81 -45.96
CA HIS A 127 12.17 -31.40 -46.88
C HIS A 127 11.57 -32.67 -46.31
N THR A 128 10.47 -33.12 -46.90
CA THR A 128 9.84 -34.40 -46.53
C THR A 128 10.26 -35.48 -47.52
N ALA A 129 10.04 -36.76 -47.18
CA ALA A 129 10.41 -37.88 -48.05
C ALA A 129 9.79 -37.83 -49.47
N ARG A 130 8.73 -37.03 -49.65
CA ARG A 130 8.04 -36.80 -50.93
C ARG A 130 8.80 -35.87 -51.87
N THR A 131 9.62 -34.97 -51.33
CA THR A 131 10.38 -33.97 -52.09
C THR A 131 11.89 -34.18 -51.93
N CYS A 132 12.30 -35.41 -51.58
CA CYS A 132 13.69 -35.79 -51.44
C CYS A 132 14.30 -36.01 -52.82
N HIS A 133 15.25 -35.16 -53.20
CA HIS A 133 16.16 -35.42 -54.31
C HIS A 133 17.31 -36.25 -53.73
N GLY A 134 17.31 -37.55 -54.05
CA GLY A 134 18.21 -38.55 -53.48
C GLY A 134 19.68 -38.23 -53.73
#